data_AF-A0A225X669-F1
#
_entry.id   AF-A0A225X669-F1
#
_cell.length_a   1.000
_cell.length_b   1.000
_cell.length_c   1.000
_cell.angle_alpha   90.00
_cell.angle_beta   90.00
_cell.angle_gamma   90.00
#
_symmetry.space_group_name_H-M   'P 1'
#
loop_
_entity.id
_entity.type
_entity.pdbx_description
1 polymer ?
#
loop_
_entity_poly.entity_id
_entity_poly.type
_entity_poly.pdbx_seq_one_letter_code
_entity_poly.pdbx_strand_id
1 'polypeptide(L)'
;MILSGPHLNEQGGFSARRLLFFMWMSLGVAPLLLQARSYVRFVTPHKISRSLLPPETDVHETTDLLKHCPVEGLFIAGIWWNVVPVFYYPHDSGQLCHFVVPQYNIHGNYRLGDEVTNASATTPSSCTNNSYPFSHYFYHGSIGYFAFYEEAKGTYCANDKTAYVLVGGLGTYDSNGAPLDHDRGSTEYRQSYWYGLSGSVWIAYRILMLRRSYISCKRYGKRCDRMSESLRLNDAVVYVQESMRLSAYDARNYHRLALLYLLVEGLMGDLFLLIAQEGVIGRLQYISLGYNLSGVMSMLFEMIETMHWLGERLRCLFKRLLFNYETLLLGEFVCAGAMQHYLTALNRSKGFKHSDSASRFVSPYVWSLVGHGVIVLGCVLVLVSVRSLGAIIFVRWRYGCFAVLTTPCCVDATLGVRGKLMVLGGYYYDNRRLYYKLATLKAFGMMKMVEDDGQEFLVLHKLYWIVIPRRDLFVIGSVQGKRVRPCPERLCTGMVSSFTQILGGVVGEPGSVRRLRPFENRVDSAPATIKVESLRSAVPVGCPPAQSPQVNSQLSKPTVLESFP
;
A
#
# COMPACT_ATOMS: atom_id res chain seq x y z
N MET A 1 24.17 -4.94 12.72
CA MET A 1 24.14 -5.99 13.75
C MET A 1 23.98 -7.34 13.07
N ILE A 2 25.07 -8.11 13.02
CA ILE A 2 25.10 -9.45 12.43
C ILE A 2 24.92 -10.42 13.59
N LEU A 3 23.72 -10.99 13.73
CA LEU A 3 23.50 -12.15 14.58
C LEU A 3 23.71 -13.39 13.71
N SER A 4 24.95 -13.88 13.72
CA SER A 4 25.28 -15.23 13.30
C SER A 4 24.67 -16.20 14.32
N GLY A 5 23.47 -16.71 14.02
CA GLY A 5 22.86 -17.81 14.77
C GLY A 5 23.53 -19.15 14.44
N PRO A 6 23.57 -20.10 15.41
CA PRO A 6 24.34 -21.33 15.29
C PRO A 6 23.75 -22.29 14.24
N HIS A 7 24.64 -23.08 13.65
CA HIS A 7 24.31 -24.23 12.82
C HIS A 7 23.40 -25.21 13.58
N LEU A 8 22.11 -25.19 13.28
CA LEU A 8 21.18 -26.27 13.64
C LEU A 8 21.32 -27.39 12.60
N ASN A 9 22.11 -28.41 12.93
CA ASN A 9 22.14 -29.67 12.20
C ASN A 9 20.92 -30.53 12.58
N GLU A 10 20.19 -30.93 11.54
CA GLU A 10 19.43 -32.17 11.33
C GLU A 10 18.75 -32.87 12.53
N GLN A 11 17.43 -32.64 12.68
CA GLN A 11 16.36 -33.65 12.87
C GLN A 11 14.98 -33.07 13.26
N GLY A 12 14.78 -31.74 13.21
CA GLY A 12 13.49 -31.08 13.50
C GLY A 12 13.08 -30.03 12.47
N GLY A 13 13.37 -30.22 11.19
CA GLY A 13 13.13 -29.21 10.15
C GLY A 13 11.64 -28.90 9.96
N PHE A 14 11.27 -27.62 10.09
CA PHE A 14 9.94 -27.14 9.69
C PHE A 14 9.70 -27.50 8.21
N SER A 15 8.65 -28.27 7.90
CA SER A 15 8.23 -28.52 6.51
C SER A 15 8.03 -27.18 5.78
N ALA A 16 8.34 -27.14 4.47
CA ALA A 16 8.25 -25.93 3.66
C ALA A 16 6.83 -25.35 3.72
N ARG A 17 5.81 -26.22 3.75
CA ARG A 17 4.41 -25.85 3.93
C ARG A 17 4.15 -25.14 5.26
N ARG A 18 4.72 -25.62 6.37
CA ARG A 18 4.53 -25.00 7.70
C ARG A 18 5.25 -23.66 7.77
N LEU A 19 6.46 -23.56 7.22
CA LEU A 19 7.24 -22.32 7.18
C LEU A 19 6.52 -21.23 6.38
N LEU A 20 6.05 -21.57 5.17
CA LEU A 20 5.28 -20.64 4.34
C LEU A 20 3.97 -20.21 5.00
N PHE A 21 3.28 -21.11 5.71
CA PHE A 21 2.07 -20.76 6.46
C PHE A 21 2.38 -19.76 7.58
N PHE A 22 3.42 -19.99 8.37
CA PHE A 22 3.83 -19.08 9.44
C PHE A 22 4.22 -17.70 8.88
N MET A 23 5.01 -17.66 7.80
CA MET A 23 5.36 -16.41 7.12
C MET A 23 4.13 -15.69 6.55
N TRP A 24 3.18 -16.41 5.96
CA TRP A 24 1.91 -15.83 5.47
C TRP A 24 1.05 -15.24 6.59
N MET A 25 0.98 -15.89 7.76
CA MET A 25 0.29 -15.35 8.93
C MET A 25 0.95 -14.04 9.39
N SER A 26 2.28 -14.02 9.53
CA SER A 26 3.02 -12.87 10.04
C SER A 26 3.04 -11.68 9.08
N LEU A 27 3.23 -11.92 7.78
CA LEU A 27 3.38 -10.85 6.78
C LEU A 27 2.05 -10.45 6.12
N GLY A 28 1.01 -11.28 6.24
CA GLY A 28 -0.28 -11.07 5.60
C GLY A 28 -1.40 -10.79 6.59
N VAL A 29 -1.67 -11.76 7.49
CA VAL A 29 -2.83 -11.68 8.40
C VAL A 29 -2.62 -10.63 9.50
N ALA A 30 -1.43 -10.56 10.11
CA ALA A 30 -1.20 -9.58 11.18
C ALA A 30 -1.37 -8.12 10.71
N PRO A 31 -0.81 -7.69 9.56
CA PRO A 31 -1.10 -6.35 9.01
C PRO A 31 -2.58 -6.13 8.69
N LEU A 32 -3.28 -7.14 8.15
CA LEU A 32 -4.72 -7.03 7.87
C LEU A 32 -5.54 -6.81 9.16
N LEU A 33 -5.19 -7.48 10.25
CA LEU A 33 -5.87 -7.29 11.54
C LEU A 33 -5.66 -5.88 12.11
N LEU A 34 -4.44 -5.34 11.97
CA LEU A 34 -4.16 -3.95 12.34
C LEU A 34 -5.01 -2.98 11.50
N GLN A 35 -5.03 -3.19 10.19
CA GLN A 35 -5.84 -2.39 9.28
C GLN A 35 -7.34 -2.49 9.57
N ALA A 36 -7.87 -3.69 9.84
CA ALA A 36 -9.27 -3.90 10.17
C ALA A 36 -9.64 -3.22 11.49
N ARG A 37 -8.77 -3.29 12.51
CA ARG A 37 -8.94 -2.55 13.77
C ARG A 37 -9.02 -1.04 13.52
N SER A 38 -8.11 -0.51 12.72
CA SER A 38 -8.08 0.90 12.33
C SER A 38 -9.37 1.32 11.63
N TYR A 39 -9.81 0.53 10.64
CA TYR A 39 -11.06 0.77 9.93
C TYR A 39 -12.27 0.77 10.86
N VAL A 40 -12.37 -0.21 11.77
CA VAL A 40 -13.48 -0.29 12.74
C VAL A 40 -13.53 0.97 13.60
N ARG A 41 -12.40 1.52 14.03
CA ARG A 41 -12.38 2.77 14.81
C ARG A 41 -12.95 3.96 14.05
N PHE A 42 -12.68 4.06 12.76
CA PHE A 42 -13.12 5.19 11.94
C PHE A 42 -14.56 5.07 11.43
N VAL A 43 -15.03 3.85 11.20
CA VAL A 43 -16.42 3.61 10.76
C VAL A 43 -17.42 3.64 11.93
N THR A 44 -16.93 3.49 13.17
CA THR A 44 -17.80 3.54 14.36
C THR A 44 -18.41 4.93 14.47
N PRO A 45 -19.75 5.05 14.62
CA PRO A 45 -20.40 6.33 14.84
C PRO A 45 -19.82 7.06 16.04
N HIS A 46 -19.60 8.36 15.89
CA HIS A 46 -19.07 9.22 16.94
C HIS A 46 -20.05 10.34 17.29
N LYS A 47 -19.81 10.98 18.44
CA LYS A 47 -20.61 12.10 18.94
C LYS A 47 -19.69 13.17 19.49
N ILE A 48 -19.91 14.41 19.09
CA ILE A 48 -19.12 15.55 19.53
C ILE A 48 -19.56 15.92 20.96
N SER A 49 -18.58 16.15 21.84
CA SER A 49 -18.89 16.64 23.19
C SER A 49 -19.67 17.96 23.14
N ARG A 50 -20.78 18.04 23.89
CA ARG A 50 -21.67 19.23 23.91
C ARG A 50 -20.93 20.53 24.25
N SER A 51 -19.91 20.45 25.10
CA SER A 51 -19.08 21.59 25.49
C SER A 51 -18.23 22.18 24.37
N LEU A 52 -18.13 21.50 23.23
CA LEU A 52 -17.37 21.92 22.06
C LEU A 52 -18.27 22.36 20.90
N LEU A 53 -19.58 22.17 21.03
CA LEU A 53 -20.54 22.63 20.03
C LEU A 53 -20.83 24.12 20.23
N PRO A 54 -20.97 24.89 19.14
CA PRO A 54 -21.33 26.29 19.23
C PRO A 54 -22.76 26.46 19.78
N PRO A 55 -23.06 27.59 20.44
CA PRO A 55 -24.42 27.92 20.84
C PRO A 55 -25.34 28.05 19.62
N GLU A 56 -26.66 27.86 19.77
CA GLU A 56 -27.60 27.90 18.63
C GLU A 56 -27.60 29.26 17.90
N THR A 57 -27.33 30.34 18.62
CA THR A 57 -27.21 31.70 18.06
C THR A 57 -25.96 31.83 17.19
N ASP A 58 -26.10 32.46 16.01
CA ASP A 58 -25.02 32.61 15.02
C ASP A 58 -24.07 33.80 15.31
N VAL A 59 -24.09 34.30 16.54
CA VAL A 59 -23.28 35.44 16.96
C VAL A 59 -21.87 34.94 17.27
N HIS A 60 -20.93 35.30 16.40
CA HIS A 60 -19.50 35.03 16.55
C HIS A 60 -18.73 36.35 16.52
N GLU A 61 -17.66 36.41 17.31
CA GLU A 61 -16.84 37.60 17.45
C GLU A 61 -15.43 37.38 16.89
N THR A 62 -14.87 38.45 16.32
CA THR A 62 -13.51 38.48 15.78
C THR A 62 -12.64 39.55 16.44
N THR A 63 -13.24 40.38 17.30
CA THR A 63 -12.55 41.44 18.05
C THR A 63 -11.60 40.84 19.08
N ASP A 64 -10.37 41.36 19.17
CA ASP A 64 -9.34 40.90 20.11
C ASP A 64 -9.10 39.38 20.10
N LEU A 65 -9.23 38.74 18.92
CA LEU A 65 -9.22 37.29 18.77
C LEU A 65 -8.06 36.59 19.47
N LEU A 66 -6.83 37.09 19.38
CA LEU A 66 -5.65 36.45 20.01
C LEU A 66 -5.59 36.62 21.52
N LYS A 67 -6.33 37.58 22.09
CA LYS A 67 -6.48 37.73 23.54
C LYS A 67 -7.43 36.67 24.09
N HIS A 68 -8.46 36.35 23.32
CA HIS A 68 -9.51 35.41 23.64
C HIS A 68 -9.14 33.95 23.31
N CYS A 69 -8.49 33.78 22.16
CA CYS A 69 -8.09 32.52 21.56
C CYS A 69 -6.56 32.49 21.38
N PRO A 70 -5.77 32.40 22.46
CA PRO A 70 -4.31 32.60 22.44
C PRO A 70 -3.52 31.38 21.94
N VAL A 71 -4.19 30.35 21.40
CA VAL A 71 -3.57 29.09 20.98
C VAL A 71 -2.92 29.25 19.61
N GLU A 72 -1.60 29.10 19.54
CA GLU A 72 -0.84 29.18 18.28
C GLU A 72 -0.39 27.80 17.76
N GLY A 73 -0.37 26.79 18.65
CA GLY A 73 0.13 25.47 18.33
C GLY A 73 -0.61 24.35 19.04
N LEU A 74 -0.64 23.20 18.40
CA LEU A 74 -1.26 21.98 18.91
C LEU A 74 -0.26 20.84 18.84
N PHE A 75 0.05 20.23 19.98
CA PHE A 75 0.96 19.11 20.09
C PHE A 75 0.17 17.83 20.34
N ILE A 76 0.11 16.98 19.31
CA ILE A 76 -0.61 15.69 19.34
C ILE A 76 0.33 14.60 18.85
N ALA A 77 0.39 13.48 19.57
CA ALA A 77 1.11 12.28 19.16
C ALA A 77 2.59 12.51 18.80
N GLY A 78 3.25 13.44 19.50
CA GLY A 78 4.65 13.77 19.26
C GLY A 78 4.90 14.74 18.10
N ILE A 79 3.85 15.32 17.51
CA ILE A 79 3.94 16.24 16.38
C ILE A 79 3.31 17.58 16.74
N TRP A 80 3.98 18.66 16.37
CA TRP A 80 3.47 20.03 16.51
C TRP A 80 2.77 20.50 15.22
N TRP A 81 1.57 21.06 15.37
CA TRP A 81 0.71 21.55 14.29
C TRP A 81 0.42 23.04 14.46
N ASN A 82 0.31 23.77 13.35
CA ASN A 82 -0.05 25.19 13.36
C ASN A 82 -1.54 25.33 13.67
N VAL A 83 -1.90 26.23 14.58
CA VAL A 83 -3.30 26.57 14.85
C VAL A 83 -3.53 28.03 14.49
N VAL A 84 -4.58 28.29 13.73
CA VAL A 84 -5.02 29.65 13.40
C VAL A 84 -6.45 29.81 13.90
N PRO A 85 -6.68 30.58 14.99
CA PRO A 85 -8.05 30.93 15.40
C PRO A 85 -8.68 31.83 14.34
N VAL A 86 -9.99 31.70 14.12
CA VAL A 86 -10.73 32.49 13.11
C VAL A 86 -11.77 33.39 13.77
N PHE A 87 -12.54 32.86 14.72
CA PHE A 87 -13.55 33.59 15.51
C PHE A 87 -13.82 32.83 16.81
N TYR A 88 -14.56 33.43 17.73
CA TYR A 88 -14.97 32.78 18.97
C TYR A 88 -16.45 33.03 19.30
N TYR A 89 -16.99 32.17 20.16
CA TYR A 89 -18.33 32.28 20.69
C TYR A 89 -18.26 32.65 22.18
N PRO A 90 -18.96 33.70 22.62
CA PRO A 90 -19.04 34.03 24.04
C PRO A 90 -19.77 32.91 24.80
N HIS A 91 -19.20 32.47 25.93
CA HIS A 91 -19.74 31.40 26.75
C HIS A 91 -19.48 31.67 28.25
N ASP A 92 -20.40 31.25 29.12
CA ASP A 92 -20.41 31.67 30.54
C ASP A 92 -19.28 31.03 31.40
N SER A 93 -18.55 30.03 30.89
CA SER A 93 -17.57 29.24 31.65
C SER A 93 -16.28 28.91 30.87
N GLY A 94 -15.73 29.93 30.21
CA GLY A 94 -14.56 29.86 29.34
C GLY A 94 -14.90 30.26 27.92
N GLN A 95 -13.96 30.04 26.99
CA GLN A 95 -14.09 30.54 25.62
C GLN A 95 -14.11 29.39 24.62
N LEU A 96 -15.08 29.41 23.71
CA LEU A 96 -15.17 28.46 22.60
C LEU A 96 -14.65 29.13 21.34
N CYS A 97 -13.49 28.68 20.88
CA CYS A 97 -12.79 29.25 19.74
C CYS A 97 -12.88 28.32 18.54
N HIS A 98 -13.26 28.85 17.39
CA HIS A 98 -13.12 28.15 16.12
C HIS A 98 -11.71 28.32 15.58
N PHE A 99 -11.12 27.23 15.10
CA PHE A 99 -9.77 27.23 14.57
C PHE A 99 -9.65 26.39 13.32
N VAL A 100 -8.62 26.72 12.54
CA VAL A 100 -8.22 25.98 11.35
C VAL A 100 -6.75 25.58 11.41
N VAL A 101 -6.43 24.50 10.72
CA VAL A 101 -5.05 24.17 10.32
C VAL A 101 -4.99 24.27 8.79
N PRO A 102 -4.67 25.44 8.23
CA PRO A 102 -4.90 25.72 6.81
C PRO A 102 -4.21 24.74 5.87
N GLN A 103 -3.02 24.24 6.24
CA GLN A 103 -2.20 23.35 5.42
C GLN A 103 -2.82 21.96 5.25
N TYR A 104 -3.82 21.63 6.06
CA TYR A 104 -4.39 20.30 6.15
C TYR A 104 -5.92 20.29 6.10
N ASN A 105 -6.59 21.40 5.72
CA ASN A 105 -8.06 21.44 5.63
C ASN A 105 -8.72 20.88 6.91
N ILE A 106 -8.20 21.35 8.06
CA ILE A 106 -8.72 21.00 9.38
C ILE A 106 -9.56 22.16 9.88
N HIS A 107 -10.76 21.84 10.33
CA HIS A 107 -11.71 22.78 10.91
C HIS A 107 -12.26 22.20 12.21
N GLY A 108 -12.33 23.00 13.25
CA GLY A 108 -12.76 22.52 14.55
C GLY A 108 -12.97 23.62 15.57
N ASN A 109 -13.43 23.23 16.76
CA ASN A 109 -13.54 24.13 17.88
C ASN A 109 -12.71 23.61 19.04
N TYR A 110 -12.11 24.53 19.79
CA TYR A 110 -11.53 24.23 21.08
C TYR A 110 -12.18 25.06 22.18
N ARG A 111 -12.25 24.48 23.36
CA ARG A 111 -12.61 25.15 24.59
C ARG A 111 -11.37 25.31 25.45
N LEU A 112 -11.13 26.55 25.85
CA LEU A 112 -10.11 26.93 26.82
C LEU A 112 -10.81 27.32 28.12
N GLY A 113 -10.42 26.71 29.24
CA GLY A 113 -10.89 27.14 30.56
C GLY A 113 -9.97 28.17 31.19
N ASP A 114 -10.53 28.92 32.14
CA ASP A 114 -9.89 30.11 32.71
C ASP A 114 -9.10 29.82 34.00
N GLU A 115 -9.32 28.65 34.61
CA GLU A 115 -8.65 28.24 35.85
C GLU A 115 -7.40 27.40 35.59
N VAL A 116 -6.35 27.65 36.37
CA VAL A 116 -5.11 26.86 36.30
C VAL A 116 -5.37 25.43 36.78
N THR A 117 -4.87 24.45 36.04
CA THR A 117 -5.00 23.02 36.34
C THR A 117 -3.64 22.31 36.30
N ASN A 118 -3.59 21.11 36.87
CA ASN A 118 -2.43 20.24 36.75
C ASN A 118 -2.13 19.94 35.28
N ALA A 119 -0.87 20.10 34.90
CA ALA A 119 -0.37 19.83 33.55
C ALA A 119 -0.64 18.38 33.11
N SER A 120 -0.99 18.20 31.85
CA SER A 120 -1.15 16.87 31.25
C SER A 120 0.18 16.12 31.17
N ALA A 121 0.13 14.79 31.05
CA ALA A 121 1.33 13.95 30.94
C ALA A 121 2.24 14.29 29.74
N THR A 122 1.67 14.91 28.70
CA THR A 122 2.38 15.34 27.48
C THR A 122 2.93 16.77 27.55
N THR A 123 2.56 17.53 28.58
CA THR A 123 2.97 18.92 28.75
C THR A 123 4.39 19.01 29.32
N PRO A 124 5.25 19.90 28.80
CA PRO A 124 6.61 20.06 29.31
C PRO A 124 6.60 20.61 30.74
N SER A 125 7.59 20.21 31.53
CA SER A 125 7.73 20.62 32.94
C SER A 125 7.83 22.13 33.13
N SER A 126 8.28 22.87 32.11
CA SER A 126 8.30 24.34 32.08
C SER A 126 6.92 25.00 32.17
N CYS A 127 5.84 24.24 31.98
CA CYS A 127 4.46 24.74 31.94
C CYS A 127 3.62 24.32 33.15
N THR A 128 4.22 23.64 34.15
CA THR A 128 3.49 23.04 35.29
C THR A 128 2.59 24.03 36.03
N ASN A 129 3.04 25.28 36.21
CA ASN A 129 2.31 26.31 36.97
C ASN A 129 1.48 27.25 36.09
N ASN A 130 1.47 27.05 34.77
CA ASN A 130 0.81 27.94 33.82
C ASN A 130 0.05 27.13 32.76
N SER A 131 -0.64 26.10 33.23
CA SER A 131 -1.40 25.14 32.44
C SER A 131 -2.90 25.33 32.67
N TYR A 132 -3.67 25.39 31.59
CA TYR A 132 -5.12 25.61 31.61
C TYR A 132 -5.83 24.41 30.96
N PRO A 133 -7.04 24.03 31.39
CA PRO A 133 -7.74 22.90 30.82
C PRO A 133 -8.11 23.19 29.37
N PHE A 134 -7.80 22.23 28.50
CA PHE A 134 -8.00 22.36 27.06
C PHE A 134 -8.71 21.12 26.52
N SER A 135 -9.73 21.34 25.69
CA SER A 135 -10.42 20.28 24.96
C SER A 135 -10.77 20.78 23.58
N HIS A 136 -10.73 19.90 22.60
CA HIS A 136 -11.07 20.29 21.23
C HIS A 136 -11.58 19.10 20.45
N TYR A 137 -12.30 19.41 19.36
CA TYR A 137 -12.51 18.47 18.28
C TYR A 137 -12.12 19.14 16.98
N PHE A 138 -11.80 18.33 15.99
CA PHE A 138 -11.74 18.80 14.62
C PHE A 138 -12.15 17.72 13.64
N TYR A 139 -12.47 18.19 12.44
CA TYR A 139 -12.52 17.38 11.24
C TYR A 139 -11.37 17.72 10.31
N HIS A 140 -10.73 16.68 9.78
CA HIS A 140 -9.68 16.76 8.77
C HIS A 140 -10.21 16.23 7.45
N GLY A 141 -10.34 17.10 6.44
CA GLY A 141 -10.80 16.68 5.12
C GLY A 141 -9.88 15.63 4.47
N SER A 142 -10.49 14.57 3.92
CA SER A 142 -9.77 13.57 3.12
C SER A 142 -9.57 14.03 1.66
N ILE A 143 -9.05 13.16 0.81
CA ILE A 143 -9.11 13.31 -0.65
C ILE A 143 -10.52 12.96 -1.17
N GLY A 144 -11.21 12.04 -0.50
CA GLY A 144 -12.60 11.66 -0.81
C GLY A 144 -13.65 12.62 -0.23
N TYR A 145 -14.94 12.28 -0.38
CA TYR A 145 -16.09 13.06 0.14
C TYR A 145 -16.32 12.87 1.66
N PHE A 146 -15.26 12.68 2.45
CA PHE A 146 -15.39 12.49 3.90
C PHE A 146 -14.24 13.18 4.64
N ALA A 147 -14.44 13.41 5.93
CA ALA A 147 -13.46 13.95 6.84
C ALA A 147 -13.25 13.02 8.04
N PHE A 148 -12.02 12.98 8.54
CA PHE A 148 -11.67 12.27 9.75
C PHE A 148 -11.96 13.14 10.96
N TYR A 149 -12.67 12.57 11.94
CA TYR A 149 -12.96 13.20 13.22
C TYR A 149 -11.94 12.81 14.27
N GLU A 150 -11.55 13.80 15.07
CA GLU A 150 -10.71 13.64 16.25
C GLU A 150 -11.27 14.51 17.37
N GLU A 151 -11.22 13.98 18.60
CA GLU A 151 -11.50 14.75 19.82
C GLU A 151 -10.47 14.43 20.89
N ALA A 152 -9.77 15.46 21.38
CA ALA A 152 -8.73 15.33 22.39
C ALA A 152 -8.98 16.21 23.61
N LYS A 153 -8.34 15.82 24.71
CA LYS A 153 -8.28 16.59 25.96
C LYS A 153 -6.84 16.68 26.46
N GLY A 154 -6.54 17.76 27.17
CA GLY A 154 -5.24 17.96 27.78
C GLY A 154 -5.13 19.35 28.40
N THR A 155 -3.98 19.98 28.22
CA THR A 155 -3.71 21.30 28.82
C THR A 155 -3.02 22.25 27.86
N TYR A 156 -3.46 23.50 27.89
CA TYR A 156 -2.84 24.62 27.20
C TYR A 156 -1.73 25.24 28.07
N CYS A 157 -0.54 25.43 27.52
CA CYS A 157 0.53 26.15 28.17
C CYS A 157 0.58 27.62 27.71
N ALA A 158 0.44 28.55 28.65
CA ALA A 158 0.51 29.98 28.33
C ALA A 158 1.95 30.48 28.04
N ASN A 159 2.98 29.75 28.48
CA ASN A 159 4.38 30.17 28.27
C ASN A 159 4.84 30.03 26.82
N ASP A 160 4.39 28.99 26.11
CA ASP A 160 4.76 28.71 24.72
C ASP A 160 3.55 28.71 23.76
N LYS A 161 2.37 29.06 24.29
CA LYS A 161 1.10 29.14 23.56
C LYS A 161 0.70 27.85 22.84
N THR A 162 1.11 26.70 23.35
CA THR A 162 0.84 25.39 22.76
C THR A 162 -0.12 24.58 23.62
N ALA A 163 -1.10 23.95 22.98
CA ALA A 163 -1.97 22.96 23.60
C ALA A 163 -1.37 21.55 23.47
N TYR A 164 -1.24 20.85 24.59
CA TYR A 164 -0.72 19.49 24.67
C TYR A 164 -1.86 18.54 25.00
N VAL A 165 -2.16 17.60 24.11
CA VAL A 165 -3.41 16.85 24.17
C VAL A 165 -3.24 15.37 23.87
N LEU A 166 -4.15 14.57 24.43
CA LEU A 166 -4.29 13.15 24.20
C LEU A 166 -5.62 12.87 23.52
N VAL A 167 -5.57 12.18 22.38
CA VAL A 167 -6.75 11.82 21.59
C VAL A 167 -7.60 10.81 22.34
N GLY A 168 -8.88 11.14 22.49
CA GLY A 168 -9.88 10.29 23.15
C GLY A 168 -11.01 9.82 22.22
N GLY A 169 -11.30 10.58 21.15
CA GLY A 169 -12.36 10.29 20.18
C GLY A 169 -11.83 10.20 18.76
N LEU A 170 -12.34 9.23 17.99
CA LEU A 170 -12.03 9.05 16.56
C LEU A 170 -13.31 8.67 15.82
N GLY A 171 -13.38 9.04 14.55
CA GLY A 171 -14.53 8.74 13.70
C GLY A 171 -14.37 9.33 12.30
N THR A 172 -15.43 9.31 11.52
CA THR A 172 -15.48 9.90 10.17
C THR A 172 -16.85 10.48 9.89
N TYR A 173 -16.93 11.45 8.99
CA TYR A 173 -18.20 12.05 8.58
C TYR A 173 -18.19 12.43 7.11
N ASP A 174 -19.32 12.27 6.42
CA ASP A 174 -19.50 12.63 5.02
C ASP A 174 -19.62 14.16 4.86
N SER A 175 -18.48 14.85 4.94
CA SER A 175 -18.33 16.27 4.63
C SER A 175 -16.88 16.55 4.26
N ASN A 176 -16.67 17.42 3.27
CA ASN A 176 -15.34 17.89 2.87
C ASN A 176 -15.45 19.20 2.08
N GLY A 177 -14.35 19.96 1.98
CA GLY A 177 -14.31 21.26 1.29
C GLY A 177 -15.18 22.31 1.98
N ALA A 178 -15.87 23.15 1.21
CA ALA A 178 -16.69 24.24 1.76
C ALA A 178 -17.80 23.77 2.73
N PRO A 179 -18.51 22.65 2.50
CA PRO A 179 -19.43 22.09 3.50
C PRO A 179 -18.80 21.78 4.86
N LEU A 180 -17.49 21.51 4.91
CA LEU A 180 -16.78 21.24 6.15
C LEU A 180 -16.46 22.53 6.92
N ASP A 181 -16.14 23.60 6.19
CA ASP A 181 -15.86 24.92 6.77
C ASP A 181 -17.10 25.51 7.45
N HIS A 182 -18.30 25.19 6.93
CA HIS A 182 -19.58 25.62 7.50
C HIS A 182 -20.19 24.61 8.49
N ASP A 183 -19.50 23.52 8.82
CA ASP A 183 -20.03 22.49 9.72
C ASP A 183 -20.01 22.96 11.18
N ARG A 184 -21.20 23.18 11.76
CA ARG A 184 -21.37 23.56 13.17
C ARG A 184 -21.33 22.36 14.14
N GLY A 185 -21.22 21.14 13.60
CA GLY A 185 -21.36 19.92 14.40
C GLY A 185 -22.82 19.59 14.72
N SER A 186 -23.02 18.49 15.45
CA SER A 186 -24.35 18.06 15.89
C SER A 186 -24.27 17.31 17.21
N THR A 187 -25.38 17.32 17.96
CA THR A 187 -25.55 16.49 19.15
C THR A 187 -25.92 15.03 18.83
N GLU A 188 -26.26 14.75 17.57
CA GLU A 188 -26.58 13.40 17.09
C GLU A 188 -25.32 12.59 16.76
N TYR A 189 -25.50 11.27 16.63
CA TYR A 189 -24.43 10.41 16.14
C TYR A 189 -24.11 10.71 14.68
N ARG A 190 -22.82 10.76 14.36
CA ARG A 190 -22.30 11.04 13.01
C ARG A 190 -21.42 9.88 12.56
N GLN A 191 -21.46 9.58 11.27
CA GLN A 191 -20.63 8.58 10.63
C GLN A 191 -20.46 8.90 9.15
N SER A 192 -19.47 8.29 8.50
CA SER A 192 -19.29 8.36 7.04
C SER A 192 -19.72 7.05 6.39
N TYR A 193 -20.75 7.11 5.55
CA TYR A 193 -21.15 5.98 4.72
C TYR A 193 -20.15 5.76 3.58
N TRP A 194 -19.53 6.84 3.07
CA TRP A 194 -18.53 6.76 2.02
C TRP A 194 -17.27 6.01 2.49
N TYR A 195 -16.74 6.39 3.67
CA TYR A 195 -15.61 5.71 4.28
C TYR A 195 -15.95 4.26 4.60
N GLY A 196 -17.15 4.01 5.15
CA GLY A 196 -17.64 2.66 5.42
C GLY A 196 -17.66 1.79 4.16
N LEU A 197 -18.21 2.28 3.05
CA LEU A 197 -18.27 1.53 1.79
C LEU A 197 -16.88 1.30 1.19
N SER A 198 -16.10 2.36 1.00
CA SER A 198 -14.78 2.29 0.36
C SER A 198 -13.79 1.47 1.18
N GLY A 199 -13.77 1.63 2.50
CA GLY A 199 -12.96 0.84 3.42
C GLY A 199 -13.38 -0.63 3.45
N SER A 200 -14.68 -0.93 3.42
CA SER A 200 -15.18 -2.31 3.31
C SER A 200 -14.72 -2.99 2.03
N VAL A 201 -14.84 -2.30 0.88
CA VAL A 201 -14.36 -2.80 -0.41
C VAL A 201 -12.86 -3.09 -0.37
N TRP A 202 -12.08 -2.20 0.24
CA TRP A 202 -10.64 -2.37 0.37
C TRP A 202 -10.25 -3.56 1.26
N ILE A 203 -10.89 -3.72 2.42
CA ILE A 203 -10.66 -4.86 3.32
C ILE A 203 -11.06 -6.17 2.63
N ALA A 204 -12.22 -6.20 1.97
CA ALA A 204 -12.67 -7.37 1.22
C ALA A 204 -11.65 -7.75 0.13
N TYR A 205 -11.12 -6.76 -0.60
CA TYR A 205 -10.07 -6.97 -1.59
C TYR A 205 -8.79 -7.57 -0.97
N ARG A 206 -8.33 -7.02 0.16
CA ARG A 206 -7.15 -7.55 0.88
C ARG A 206 -7.37 -8.97 1.38
N ILE A 207 -8.57 -9.32 1.85
CA ILE A 207 -8.93 -10.70 2.24
C ILE A 207 -8.84 -11.65 1.03
N LEU A 208 -9.37 -11.25 -0.13
CA LEU A 208 -9.28 -12.04 -1.37
C LEU A 208 -7.83 -12.22 -1.81
N MET A 209 -7.01 -11.16 -1.72
CA MET A 209 -5.58 -11.17 -1.98
C MET A 209 -4.84 -12.16 -1.05
N LEU A 210 -5.15 -12.14 0.26
CA LEU A 210 -4.55 -13.08 1.22
C LEU A 210 -4.99 -14.52 0.97
N ARG A 211 -6.26 -14.75 0.61
CA ARG A 211 -6.77 -16.07 0.25
C ARG A 211 -6.02 -16.66 -0.95
N ARG A 212 -5.79 -15.87 -2.01
CA ARG A 212 -5.00 -16.35 -3.17
C ARG A 212 -3.54 -16.63 -2.80
N SER A 213 -2.92 -15.77 -1.99
CA SER A 213 -1.56 -15.95 -1.50
C SER A 213 -1.45 -17.24 -0.67
N TYR A 214 -2.39 -17.49 0.24
CA TYR A 214 -2.44 -18.71 1.05
C TYR A 214 -2.47 -19.97 0.18
N ILE A 215 -3.32 -19.98 -0.87
CA ILE A 215 -3.44 -21.12 -1.76
C ILE A 215 -2.14 -21.33 -2.55
N SER A 216 -1.51 -20.26 -3.04
CA SER A 216 -0.20 -20.31 -3.70
C SER A 216 0.87 -20.89 -2.78
N CYS A 217 1.00 -20.34 -1.56
CA CYS A 217 1.94 -20.80 -0.53
C CYS A 217 1.72 -22.27 -0.14
N LYS A 218 0.47 -22.68 0.05
CA LYS A 218 0.12 -24.07 0.38
C LYS A 218 0.49 -25.04 -0.75
N ARG A 219 0.24 -24.67 -2.01
CA ARG A 219 0.54 -25.50 -3.19
C ARG A 219 2.04 -25.61 -3.41
N TYR A 220 2.75 -24.48 -3.34
CA TYR A 220 4.20 -24.44 -3.49
C TYR A 220 4.89 -25.22 -2.38
N GLY A 221 4.55 -24.98 -1.12
CA GLY A 221 5.08 -25.73 0.03
C GLY A 221 4.85 -27.23 -0.06
N LYS A 222 3.64 -27.67 -0.45
CA LYS A 222 3.35 -29.10 -0.68
C LYS A 222 4.21 -29.69 -1.80
N ARG A 223 4.54 -28.91 -2.83
CA ARG A 223 5.40 -29.38 -3.92
C ARG A 223 6.86 -29.45 -3.48
N CYS A 224 7.36 -28.47 -2.74
CA CYS A 224 8.68 -28.54 -2.12
C CYS A 224 8.83 -29.77 -1.23
N ASP A 225 7.86 -30.02 -0.35
CA ASP A 225 7.87 -31.20 0.52
C ASP A 225 7.88 -32.51 -0.28
N ARG A 226 7.15 -32.59 -1.41
CA ARG A 226 7.13 -33.77 -2.30
C ARG A 226 8.43 -33.98 -3.07
N MET A 227 9.13 -32.90 -3.39
CA MET A 227 10.44 -32.95 -4.07
C MET A 227 11.60 -33.09 -3.07
N SER A 228 11.31 -33.25 -1.77
CA SER A 228 12.31 -33.26 -0.68
C SER A 228 13.19 -32.01 -0.66
N GLU A 229 12.60 -30.86 -0.98
CA GLU A 229 13.28 -29.60 -1.16
C GLU A 229 13.07 -28.68 0.05
N SER A 230 14.13 -28.39 0.80
CA SER A 230 14.05 -27.54 2.01
C SER A 230 14.02 -26.04 1.68
N LEU A 231 13.15 -25.27 2.32
CA LEU A 231 13.02 -23.83 2.10
C LEU A 231 13.65 -23.06 3.26
N ARG A 232 14.54 -22.11 2.98
CA ARG A 232 15.11 -21.23 4.01
C ARG A 232 14.09 -20.16 4.40
N LEU A 233 14.25 -19.59 5.59
CA LEU A 233 13.38 -18.52 6.07
C LEU A 233 13.35 -17.32 5.12
N ASN A 234 14.50 -16.85 4.64
CA ASN A 234 14.57 -15.74 3.70
C ASN A 234 13.88 -16.05 2.36
N ASP A 235 14.02 -17.28 1.87
CA ASP A 235 13.38 -17.72 0.62
C ASP A 235 11.85 -17.77 0.78
N ALA A 236 11.38 -18.20 1.96
CA ALA A 236 9.96 -18.20 2.31
C ALA A 236 9.37 -16.78 2.40
N VAL A 237 10.11 -15.83 2.98
CA VAL A 237 9.71 -14.41 3.03
C VAL A 237 9.53 -13.85 1.62
N VAL A 238 10.51 -14.09 0.73
CA VAL A 238 10.45 -13.65 -0.67
C VAL A 238 9.21 -14.22 -1.37
N TYR A 239 9.00 -15.53 -1.29
CA TYR A 239 7.86 -16.19 -1.94
C TYR A 239 6.52 -15.66 -1.42
N VAL A 240 6.38 -15.52 -0.10
CA VAL A 240 5.15 -15.00 0.53
C VAL A 240 4.89 -13.57 0.07
N GLN A 241 5.90 -12.69 0.07
CA GLN A 241 5.76 -11.30 -0.36
C GLN A 241 5.40 -11.17 -1.85
N GLU A 242 5.99 -11.97 -2.74
CA GLU A 242 5.58 -12.01 -4.16
C GLU A 242 4.14 -12.51 -4.33
N SER A 243 3.75 -13.53 -3.55
CA SER A 243 2.39 -14.09 -3.63
C SER A 243 1.30 -13.13 -3.14
N MET A 244 1.66 -12.16 -2.30
CA MET A 244 0.77 -11.09 -1.76
C MET A 244 0.83 -9.81 -2.58
N ARG A 245 1.27 -9.87 -3.84
CA ARG A 245 1.16 -8.75 -4.77
C ARG A 245 -0.27 -8.21 -4.82
N LEU A 246 -0.45 -6.90 -5.00
CA LEU A 246 -1.77 -6.29 -5.13
C LEU A 246 -2.39 -6.56 -6.50
N SER A 247 -1.70 -6.28 -7.60
CA SER A 247 -2.19 -6.55 -8.96
C SER A 247 -2.06 -8.04 -9.32
N ALA A 248 -3.03 -8.56 -10.08
CA ALA A 248 -2.88 -9.87 -10.73
C ALA A 248 -1.95 -9.76 -11.95
N TYR A 249 -1.45 -10.89 -12.48
CA TYR A 249 -0.51 -10.85 -13.61
C TYR A 249 -1.11 -10.35 -14.92
N ASP A 250 -2.41 -10.51 -15.12
CA ASP A 250 -3.18 -10.03 -16.26
C ASP A 250 -3.78 -8.62 -16.05
N ALA A 251 -3.34 -7.91 -15.01
CA ALA A 251 -3.82 -6.57 -14.72
C ALA A 251 -3.47 -5.57 -15.83
N ARG A 252 -4.48 -4.80 -16.26
CA ARG A 252 -4.36 -3.62 -17.12
C ARG A 252 -4.18 -2.36 -16.28
N ASN A 253 -3.77 -1.26 -16.90
CA ASN A 253 -3.47 -0.03 -16.15
C ASN A 253 -4.69 0.63 -15.50
N TYR A 254 -5.90 0.49 -16.05
CA TYR A 254 -7.10 0.97 -15.36
C TYR A 254 -7.40 0.17 -14.08
N HIS A 255 -7.13 -1.15 -14.08
CA HIS A 255 -7.23 -1.96 -12.85
C HIS A 255 -6.20 -1.49 -11.82
N ARG A 256 -4.96 -1.21 -12.25
CA ARG A 256 -3.90 -0.68 -11.38
C ARG A 256 -4.26 0.70 -10.82
N LEU A 257 -4.90 1.55 -11.62
CA LEU A 257 -5.38 2.87 -11.19
C LEU A 257 -6.47 2.76 -10.12
N ALA A 258 -7.43 1.85 -10.28
CA ALA A 258 -8.46 1.59 -9.26
C ALA A 258 -7.83 1.08 -7.94
N LEU A 259 -6.84 0.18 -8.01
CA LEU A 259 -6.09 -0.28 -6.84
C LEU A 259 -5.26 0.84 -6.19
N LEU A 260 -4.69 1.73 -7.01
CA LEU A 260 -3.93 2.87 -6.52
C LEU A 260 -4.84 3.82 -5.73
N TYR A 261 -6.06 4.08 -6.22
CA TYR A 261 -7.05 4.88 -5.51
C TYR A 261 -7.37 4.29 -4.13
N LEU A 262 -7.73 2.99 -4.06
CA LEU A 262 -8.02 2.32 -2.78
C LEU A 262 -6.80 2.31 -1.84
N LEU A 263 -5.59 2.21 -2.39
CA LEU A 263 -4.35 2.27 -1.61
C LEU A 263 -4.10 3.67 -1.03
N VAL A 264 -4.40 4.73 -1.78
CA VAL A 264 -4.30 6.12 -1.32
C VAL A 264 -5.33 6.41 -0.23
N GLU A 265 -6.58 5.95 -0.38
CA GLU A 265 -7.60 6.07 0.67
C GLU A 265 -7.15 5.35 1.96
N GLY A 266 -6.56 4.16 1.84
CA GLY A 266 -5.95 3.45 2.96
C GLY A 266 -4.76 4.18 3.60
N LEU A 267 -3.92 4.84 2.77
CA LEU A 267 -2.78 5.64 3.23
C LEU A 267 -3.24 6.84 4.08
N MET A 268 -4.34 7.51 3.69
CA MET A 268 -4.89 8.63 4.45
C MET A 268 -5.34 8.20 5.85
N GLY A 269 -5.99 7.04 5.97
CA GLY A 269 -6.36 6.49 7.28
C GLY A 269 -5.14 6.16 8.16
N ASP A 270 -4.07 5.63 7.58
CA ASP A 270 -2.81 5.41 8.29
C ASP A 270 -2.18 6.73 8.73
N LEU A 271 -2.11 7.73 7.84
CA LEU A 271 -1.57 9.06 8.11
C LEU A 271 -2.32 9.73 9.27
N PHE A 272 -3.65 9.60 9.31
CA PHE A 272 -4.45 10.14 10.40
C PHE A 272 -4.22 9.42 11.73
N LEU A 273 -4.01 8.10 11.71
CA LEU A 273 -3.68 7.38 12.94
C LEU A 273 -2.31 7.74 13.51
N LEU A 274 -1.38 8.21 12.67
CA LEU A 274 -0.09 8.75 13.14
C LEU A 274 -0.28 9.97 14.03
N ILE A 275 -1.30 10.76 13.77
CA ILE A 275 -1.58 11.98 14.55
C ILE A 275 -2.46 11.68 15.76
N ALA A 276 -3.08 10.50 15.82
CA ALA A 276 -4.01 10.12 16.88
C ALA A 276 -3.46 9.11 17.90
N GLN A 277 -2.34 8.44 17.61
CA GLN A 277 -1.83 7.35 18.44
C GLN A 277 -0.41 7.59 18.92
N GLU A 278 -0.23 7.50 20.23
CA GLU A 278 1.08 7.58 20.88
C GLU A 278 1.72 6.22 21.15
N GLY A 279 3.01 6.26 21.48
CA GLY A 279 3.76 5.11 21.96
C GLY A 279 4.03 4.04 20.90
N VAL A 280 4.05 2.78 21.34
CA VAL A 280 4.42 1.63 20.49
C VAL A 280 3.44 1.43 19.33
N ILE A 281 2.16 1.72 19.56
CA ILE A 281 1.12 1.59 18.53
C ILE A 281 1.35 2.63 17.42
N GLY A 282 1.63 3.89 17.77
CA GLY A 282 2.00 4.92 16.78
C GLY A 282 3.24 4.53 15.97
N ARG A 283 4.27 3.95 16.62
CA ARG A 283 5.48 3.42 15.93
C ARG A 283 5.17 2.31 14.93
N LEU A 284 4.28 1.39 15.27
CA LEU A 284 3.83 0.34 14.34
C LEU A 284 3.07 0.93 13.15
N GLN A 285 2.29 1.98 13.39
CA GLN A 285 1.53 2.67 12.35
C GLN A 285 2.46 3.38 11.34
N TYR A 286 3.59 3.94 11.78
CA TYR A 286 4.61 4.50 10.86
C TYR A 286 5.21 3.44 9.93
N ILE A 287 5.41 2.21 10.41
CA ILE A 287 5.88 1.09 9.58
C ILE A 287 4.80 0.72 8.55
N SER A 288 3.52 0.71 8.95
CA SER A 288 2.38 0.50 8.03
C SER A 288 2.35 1.56 6.92
N LEU A 289 2.52 2.84 7.27
CA LEU A 289 2.59 3.94 6.32
C LEU A 289 3.70 3.70 5.28
N GLY A 290 4.92 3.37 5.73
CA GLY A 290 6.04 3.07 4.86
C GLY A 290 5.75 1.91 3.89
N TYR A 291 5.10 0.85 4.38
CA TYR A 291 4.69 -0.29 3.56
C TYR A 291 3.65 0.09 2.50
N ASN A 292 2.63 0.87 2.86
CA ASN A 292 1.62 1.36 1.94
C ASN A 292 2.21 2.31 0.88
N LEU A 293 3.11 3.21 1.29
CA LEU A 293 3.83 4.10 0.37
C LEU A 293 4.75 3.32 -0.58
N SER A 294 5.43 2.28 -0.10
CA SER A 294 6.18 1.37 -0.97
C SER A 294 5.26 0.61 -1.93
N GLY A 295 4.03 0.31 -1.53
CA GLY A 295 2.98 -0.22 -2.39
C GLY A 295 2.59 0.74 -3.52
N VAL A 296 2.42 2.02 -3.21
CA VAL A 296 2.14 3.10 -4.18
C VAL A 296 3.28 3.18 -5.20
N MET A 297 4.53 3.26 -4.73
CA MET A 297 5.70 3.29 -5.60
C MET A 297 5.79 2.07 -6.52
N SER A 298 5.53 0.87 -5.97
CA SER A 298 5.54 -0.38 -6.74
C SER A 298 4.46 -0.37 -7.83
N MET A 299 3.23 0.07 -7.51
CA MET A 299 2.13 0.10 -8.47
C MET A 299 2.40 1.11 -9.60
N LEU A 300 2.91 2.30 -9.27
CA LEU A 300 3.29 3.31 -10.25
C LEU A 300 4.41 2.80 -11.16
N PHE A 301 5.42 2.14 -10.60
CA PHE A 301 6.50 1.56 -11.40
C PHE A 301 6.00 0.43 -12.31
N GLU A 302 5.09 -0.43 -11.85
CA GLU A 302 4.46 -1.44 -12.70
C GLU A 302 3.69 -0.81 -13.88
N MET A 303 2.97 0.28 -13.65
CA MET A 303 2.29 1.01 -14.72
C MET A 303 3.30 1.53 -15.75
N ILE A 304 4.37 2.19 -15.30
CA ILE A 304 5.45 2.67 -16.19
C ILE A 304 6.10 1.51 -16.97
N GLU A 305 6.35 0.37 -16.30
CA GLU A 305 6.95 -0.82 -16.91
C GLU A 305 6.05 -1.41 -18.00
N THR A 306 4.73 -1.45 -17.80
CA THR A 306 3.76 -1.89 -18.82
C THR A 306 3.57 -0.92 -19.97
N MET A 307 3.86 0.37 -19.78
CA MET A 307 3.81 1.37 -20.85
C MET A 307 5.08 1.36 -21.71
N HIS A 308 6.10 0.57 -21.34
CA HIS A 308 7.37 0.45 -22.05
C HIS A 308 8.14 1.77 -22.20
N TRP A 309 7.97 2.69 -21.26
CA TRP A 309 8.60 4.02 -21.27
C TRP A 309 10.09 4.01 -20.88
N LEU A 310 10.59 2.92 -20.31
CA LEU A 310 11.97 2.80 -19.83
C LEU A 310 12.78 1.81 -20.67
N GLY A 311 13.98 2.22 -21.08
CA GLY A 311 14.96 1.30 -21.66
C GLY A 311 15.43 0.24 -20.67
N GLU A 312 15.83 -0.94 -21.15
CA GLU A 312 16.12 -2.12 -20.31
C GLU A 312 17.17 -1.88 -19.22
N ARG A 313 18.23 -1.12 -19.52
CA ARG A 313 19.27 -0.78 -18.54
C ARG A 313 18.74 0.11 -17.42
N LEU A 314 17.92 1.11 -17.75
CA LEU A 314 17.30 2.01 -16.77
C LEU A 314 16.24 1.27 -15.96
N ARG A 315 15.43 0.42 -16.60
CA ARG A 315 14.48 -0.47 -15.93
C ARG A 315 15.19 -1.32 -14.87
N CYS A 316 16.30 -1.97 -15.24
CA CYS A 316 17.10 -2.77 -14.31
C CYS A 316 17.68 -1.92 -13.16
N LEU A 317 18.23 -0.75 -13.48
CA LEU A 317 18.79 0.19 -12.51
C LEU A 317 17.76 0.58 -11.45
N PHE A 318 16.60 1.10 -11.87
CA PHE A 318 15.55 1.50 -10.95
C PHE A 318 15.01 0.31 -10.15
N LYS A 319 14.76 -0.83 -10.80
CA LYS A 319 14.25 -2.03 -10.13
C LYS A 319 15.21 -2.53 -9.05
N ARG A 320 16.51 -2.56 -9.34
CA ARG A 320 17.54 -3.03 -8.40
C ARG A 320 17.87 -2.03 -7.29
N LEU A 321 17.80 -0.72 -7.56
CA LEU A 321 18.02 0.31 -6.54
C LEU A 321 16.84 0.46 -5.57
N LEU A 322 15.61 0.48 -6.09
CA LEU A 322 14.43 0.87 -5.32
C LEU A 322 13.57 -0.31 -4.87
N PHE A 323 13.58 -1.41 -5.63
CA PHE A 323 12.70 -2.56 -5.44
C PHE A 323 13.51 -3.83 -5.21
N ASN A 324 14.32 -3.84 -4.14
CA ASN A 324 15.05 -5.02 -3.70
C ASN A 324 14.74 -5.39 -2.24
N TYR A 325 14.85 -6.68 -1.92
CA TYR A 325 14.51 -7.21 -0.59
C TYR A 325 15.51 -6.81 0.50
N GLU A 326 16.77 -6.61 0.15
CA GLU A 326 17.83 -6.29 1.11
C GLU A 326 17.64 -4.90 1.74
N THR A 327 17.19 -3.93 0.95
CA THR A 327 17.00 -2.55 1.40
C THR A 327 15.55 -2.14 1.54
N LEU A 328 14.59 -3.02 1.19
CA LEU A 328 13.16 -2.76 1.32
C LEU A 328 12.89 -2.14 2.69
N LEU A 329 12.95 -2.94 3.76
CA LEU A 329 12.61 -2.57 5.14
C LEU A 329 13.47 -1.44 5.72
N LEU A 330 14.72 -1.30 5.27
CA LEU A 330 15.61 -0.25 5.76
C LEU A 330 15.02 1.14 5.50
N GLY A 331 14.43 1.32 4.31
CA GLY A 331 13.72 2.55 3.96
C GLY A 331 12.56 2.83 4.92
N GLU A 332 11.65 1.87 5.11
CA GLU A 332 10.50 2.05 6.00
C GLU A 332 10.91 2.37 7.44
N PHE A 333 11.94 1.71 7.98
CA PHE A 333 12.40 1.97 9.35
C PHE A 333 13.00 3.37 9.53
N VAL A 334 13.82 3.83 8.59
CA VAL A 334 14.40 5.18 8.66
C VAL A 334 13.31 6.24 8.47
N CYS A 335 12.40 6.02 7.53
CA CYS A 335 11.26 6.91 7.31
C CYS A 335 10.37 6.99 8.56
N ALA A 336 10.06 5.85 9.19
CA ALA A 336 9.30 5.78 10.42
C ALA A 336 9.97 6.52 11.59
N GLY A 337 11.29 6.38 11.75
CA GLY A 337 12.05 7.04 12.82
C GLY A 337 12.18 8.57 12.63
N ALA A 338 12.26 9.04 11.39
CA ALA A 338 12.45 10.47 11.10
C ALA A 338 11.13 11.26 10.96
N MET A 339 9.99 10.58 10.82
CA MET A 339 8.72 11.21 10.41
C MET A 339 8.24 12.30 11.37
N GLN A 340 8.24 12.05 12.68
CA GLN A 340 7.76 13.02 13.67
C GLN A 340 8.56 14.32 13.64
N HIS A 341 9.89 14.21 13.55
CA HIS A 341 10.78 15.35 13.43
C HIS A 341 10.56 16.10 12.12
N TYR A 342 10.41 15.37 11.01
CA TYR A 342 10.14 15.96 9.71
C TYR A 342 8.83 16.75 9.69
N LEU A 343 7.73 16.17 10.18
CA LEU A 343 6.42 16.84 10.23
C LEU A 343 6.44 18.07 11.13
N THR A 344 7.05 17.96 12.31
CA THR A 344 7.22 19.09 13.23
C THR A 344 8.04 20.22 12.59
N ALA A 345 9.15 19.88 11.94
CA ALA A 345 9.99 20.87 11.26
C ALA A 345 9.26 21.52 10.07
N LEU A 346 8.50 20.74 9.31
CA LEU A 346 7.70 21.23 8.19
C LEU A 346 6.64 22.22 8.68
N ASN A 347 5.87 21.86 9.72
CA ASN A 347 4.85 22.73 10.29
C ASN A 347 5.44 24.02 10.87
N ARG A 348 6.61 23.94 11.53
CA ARG A 348 7.31 25.13 12.05
C ARG A 348 8.01 25.97 10.98
N SER A 349 8.06 25.50 9.73
CA SER A 349 8.68 26.26 8.64
C SER A 349 7.91 27.56 8.38
N LYS A 350 8.62 28.60 7.92
CA LYS A 350 8.02 29.91 7.62
C LYS A 350 6.87 29.81 6.62
N GLY A 351 7.00 28.93 5.63
CA GLY A 351 6.01 28.73 4.57
C GLY A 351 4.70 28.13 5.08
N PHE A 352 4.76 27.13 5.97
CA PHE A 352 3.55 26.53 6.52
C PHE A 352 2.96 27.41 7.62
N LYS A 353 3.78 27.95 8.53
CA LYS A 353 3.28 28.75 9.67
C LYS A 353 2.38 29.93 9.27
N HIS A 354 2.59 30.54 8.11
CA HIS A 354 1.81 31.71 7.64
C HIS A 354 1.00 31.42 6.37
N SER A 355 0.50 30.19 6.20
CA SER A 355 -0.18 29.79 4.97
C SER A 355 -1.69 30.06 4.93
N ASP A 356 -2.26 30.74 5.93
CA ASP A 356 -3.71 31.02 5.99
C ASP A 356 -4.17 31.86 4.78
N SER A 357 -3.43 32.91 4.43
CA SER A 357 -3.74 33.76 3.27
C SER A 357 -3.73 32.97 1.96
N ALA A 358 -2.75 32.08 1.77
CA ALA A 358 -2.66 31.23 0.59
C ALA A 358 -3.81 30.20 0.53
N SER A 359 -4.18 29.63 1.67
CA SER A 359 -5.30 28.69 1.79
C SER A 359 -6.62 29.35 1.40
N ARG A 360 -6.90 30.55 1.94
CA ARG A 360 -8.11 31.33 1.60
C ARG A 360 -8.14 31.79 0.15
N PHE A 361 -6.99 32.08 -0.45
CA PHE A 361 -6.90 32.52 -1.84
C PHE A 361 -7.22 31.40 -2.84
N VAL A 362 -6.70 30.19 -2.62
CA VAL A 362 -6.88 29.07 -3.57
C VAL A 362 -8.11 28.24 -3.25
N SER A 363 -8.22 27.79 -1.99
CA SER A 363 -9.27 26.96 -1.37
C SER A 363 -8.60 26.09 -0.30
N PRO A 364 -9.20 25.93 0.90
CA PRO A 364 -8.69 25.02 1.93
C PRO A 364 -8.43 23.60 1.43
N TYR A 365 -9.30 23.09 0.55
CA TYR A 365 -9.18 21.75 -0.02
C TYR A 365 -7.93 21.62 -0.91
N VAL A 366 -7.75 22.54 -1.87
CA VAL A 366 -6.60 22.50 -2.80
C VAL A 366 -5.29 22.74 -2.06
N TRP A 367 -5.28 23.68 -1.11
CA TRP A 367 -4.09 23.95 -0.31
C TRP A 367 -3.71 22.75 0.57
N SER A 368 -4.69 22.00 1.08
CA SER A 368 -4.43 20.75 1.79
C SER A 368 -3.81 19.66 0.90
N LEU A 369 -4.20 19.56 -0.38
CA LEU A 369 -3.53 18.65 -1.31
C LEU A 369 -2.06 19.02 -1.51
N VAL A 370 -1.74 20.32 -1.54
CA VAL A 370 -0.34 20.79 -1.59
C VAL A 370 0.40 20.42 -0.30
N GLY A 371 -0.22 20.66 0.87
CA GLY A 371 0.35 20.32 2.17
C GLY A 371 0.67 18.83 2.32
N HIS A 372 -0.30 17.96 2.04
CA HIS A 372 -0.11 16.51 2.00
C HIS A 372 0.87 16.07 0.92
N GLY A 373 0.84 16.71 -0.24
CA GLY A 373 1.80 16.47 -1.33
C GLY A 373 3.24 16.69 -0.88
N VAL A 374 3.52 17.77 -0.14
CA VAL A 374 4.85 18.03 0.42
C VAL A 374 5.27 16.92 1.39
N ILE A 375 4.37 16.48 2.27
CA ILE A 375 4.63 15.37 3.20
C ILE A 375 5.00 14.10 2.42
N VAL A 376 4.13 13.67 1.50
CA VAL A 376 4.31 12.43 0.73
C VAL A 376 5.59 12.50 -0.09
N LEU A 377 5.89 13.62 -0.75
CA LEU A 377 7.13 13.80 -1.52
C LEU A 377 8.37 13.74 -0.63
N GLY A 378 8.33 14.35 0.56
CA GLY A 378 9.43 14.23 1.53
C GLY A 378 9.65 12.79 1.98
N CYS A 379 8.58 12.05 2.27
CA CYS A 379 8.64 10.63 2.62
C CYS A 379 9.25 9.80 1.49
N VAL A 380 8.75 9.99 0.26
CA VAL A 380 9.26 9.30 -0.94
C VAL A 380 10.73 9.62 -1.16
N LEU A 381 11.15 10.88 -0.99
CA LEU A 381 12.55 11.29 -1.15
C LEU A 381 13.46 10.55 -0.17
N VAL A 382 13.11 10.50 1.12
CA VAL A 382 13.88 9.76 2.13
C VAL A 382 13.91 8.27 1.80
N LEU A 383 12.75 7.67 1.48
CA LEU A 383 12.66 6.25 1.12
C LEU A 383 13.54 5.90 -0.08
N VAL A 384 13.42 6.65 -1.17
CA VAL A 384 14.21 6.47 -2.39
C VAL A 384 15.69 6.63 -2.10
N SER A 385 16.08 7.66 -1.33
CA SER A 385 17.48 7.94 -1.02
C SER A 385 18.11 6.83 -0.17
N VAL A 386 17.44 6.42 0.91
CA VAL A 386 17.91 5.37 1.82
C VAL A 386 18.02 4.02 1.09
N ARG A 387 17.01 3.66 0.29
CA ARG A 387 17.03 2.41 -0.48
C ARG A 387 18.13 2.39 -1.52
N SER A 388 18.28 3.48 -2.27
CA SER A 388 19.31 3.62 -3.30
C SER A 388 20.71 3.56 -2.69
N LEU A 389 20.95 4.34 -1.62
CA LEU A 389 22.24 4.35 -0.93
C LEU A 389 22.57 2.97 -0.34
N GLY A 390 21.59 2.34 0.31
CA GLY A 390 21.74 0.98 0.84
C GLY A 390 22.08 -0.03 -0.26
N ALA A 391 21.44 0.07 -1.42
CA ALA A 391 21.65 -0.87 -2.53
C ALA A 391 23.02 -0.68 -3.16
N ILE A 392 23.46 0.58 -3.32
CA ILE A 392 24.79 0.95 -3.80
C ILE A 392 25.87 0.40 -2.86
N ILE A 393 25.74 0.64 -1.55
CA ILE A 393 26.67 0.14 -0.53
C ILE A 393 26.71 -1.39 -0.54
N PHE A 394 25.54 -2.04 -0.56
CA PHE A 394 25.42 -3.49 -0.59
C PHE A 394 26.11 -4.10 -1.81
N VAL A 395 25.83 -3.58 -3.01
CA VAL A 395 26.43 -4.06 -4.26
C VAL A 395 27.95 -3.84 -4.26
N ARG A 396 28.41 -2.67 -3.80
CA ARG A 396 29.84 -2.35 -3.71
C ARG A 396 30.57 -3.30 -2.76
N TRP A 397 29.96 -3.66 -1.65
CA TRP A 397 30.53 -4.60 -0.68
C TRP A 397 30.50 -6.04 -1.21
N ARG A 398 29.37 -6.48 -1.76
CA ARG A 398 29.17 -7.89 -2.13
C ARG A 398 29.86 -8.31 -3.42
N TYR A 399 29.90 -7.43 -4.42
CA TYR A 399 30.36 -7.70 -5.78
C TYR A 399 31.60 -6.89 -6.19
N GLY A 400 32.02 -5.92 -5.38
CA GLY A 400 33.17 -5.06 -5.68
C GLY A 400 32.96 -4.07 -6.84
N CYS A 401 31.82 -4.11 -7.54
CA CYS A 401 31.52 -3.28 -8.71
C CYS A 401 30.03 -2.96 -8.80
N PHE A 402 29.69 -1.85 -9.48
CA PHE A 402 28.30 -1.40 -9.67
C PHE A 402 27.62 -1.99 -10.92
N ALA A 403 28.32 -2.79 -11.72
CA ALA A 403 27.78 -3.37 -12.95
C ALA A 403 26.50 -4.19 -12.71
N VAL A 404 26.39 -4.83 -11.54
CA VAL A 404 25.20 -5.59 -11.12
C VAL A 404 23.94 -4.72 -11.09
N LEU A 405 24.02 -3.39 -10.98
CA LEU A 405 22.83 -2.53 -11.01
C LEU A 405 22.27 -2.35 -12.43
N THR A 406 23.10 -2.39 -13.47
CA THR A 406 22.70 -2.02 -14.85
C THR A 406 22.77 -3.18 -15.84
N THR A 407 23.55 -4.23 -15.57
CA THR A 407 23.70 -5.38 -16.48
C THR A 407 22.35 -6.10 -16.65
N PRO A 408 21.83 -6.28 -17.88
CA PRO A 408 20.56 -6.98 -18.08
C PRO A 408 20.73 -8.49 -17.85
N CYS A 409 19.66 -9.16 -17.42
CA CYS A 409 19.59 -10.61 -17.24
C CYS A 409 18.39 -11.16 -18.01
N CYS A 410 18.57 -12.25 -18.75
CA CYS A 410 17.49 -12.88 -19.52
C CYS A 410 16.32 -13.38 -18.63
N VAL A 411 16.59 -13.77 -17.38
CA VAL A 411 15.56 -14.14 -16.40
C VAL A 411 14.73 -12.91 -16.00
N ASP A 412 15.36 -11.76 -15.72
CA ASP A 412 14.66 -10.51 -15.40
C ASP A 412 13.79 -10.02 -16.55
N ALA A 413 14.26 -10.20 -17.78
CA ALA A 413 13.52 -9.85 -18.99
C ALA A 413 12.32 -10.78 -19.19
N THR A 414 12.48 -12.08 -18.90
CA THR A 414 11.40 -13.08 -19.01
C THR A 414 10.34 -12.89 -17.92
N LEU A 415 10.76 -12.60 -16.69
CA LEU A 415 9.84 -12.27 -15.60
C LEU A 415 9.09 -10.97 -15.90
N GLY A 416 9.79 -9.94 -16.38
CA GLY A 416 9.20 -8.64 -16.71
C GLY A 416 8.45 -8.05 -15.52
N VAL A 417 7.18 -7.67 -15.75
CA VAL A 417 6.29 -7.15 -14.71
C VAL A 417 5.88 -8.18 -13.67
N ARG A 418 6.12 -9.49 -13.88
CA ARG A 418 5.69 -10.56 -12.96
C ARG A 418 6.50 -10.61 -11.67
N GLY A 419 7.76 -10.15 -11.68
CA GLY A 419 8.55 -9.98 -10.45
C GLY A 419 8.32 -8.59 -9.86
N LYS A 420 7.87 -8.51 -8.60
CA LYS A 420 7.66 -7.23 -7.90
C LYS A 420 9.00 -6.67 -7.41
N LEU A 421 9.78 -7.49 -6.69
CA LEU A 421 11.09 -7.11 -6.15
C LEU A 421 12.20 -8.05 -6.65
N MET A 422 13.44 -7.61 -6.43
CA MET A 422 14.66 -8.35 -6.76
C MET A 422 15.42 -8.75 -5.49
N VAL A 423 16.09 -9.91 -5.50
CA VAL A 423 17.05 -10.28 -4.45
C VAL A 423 18.45 -9.93 -4.95
N LEU A 424 19.02 -8.81 -4.51
CA LEU A 424 20.34 -8.34 -4.97
C LEU A 424 21.44 -9.35 -4.66
N GLY A 425 21.45 -9.96 -3.48
CA GLY A 425 22.38 -11.02 -3.10
C GLY A 425 22.12 -12.35 -3.83
N GLY A 426 20.99 -12.43 -4.53
CA GLY A 426 20.53 -13.60 -5.27
C GLY A 426 21.23 -13.79 -6.62
N TYR A 427 22.01 -12.81 -7.06
CA TYR A 427 22.78 -12.88 -8.30
C TYR A 427 24.16 -13.51 -8.11
N TYR A 428 24.61 -14.20 -9.14
CA TYR A 428 25.99 -14.58 -9.39
C TYR A 428 26.49 -13.79 -10.61
N TYR A 429 27.52 -12.97 -10.41
CA TYR A 429 28.09 -12.14 -11.46
C TYR A 429 29.42 -12.73 -11.92
N ASP A 430 29.46 -13.15 -13.18
CA ASP A 430 30.63 -13.78 -13.79
C ASP A 430 30.77 -13.34 -15.25
N ASN A 431 31.99 -13.05 -15.69
CA ASN A 431 32.31 -12.70 -17.08
C ASN A 431 31.38 -11.62 -17.68
N ARG A 432 31.10 -10.55 -16.92
CA ARG A 432 30.18 -9.45 -17.29
C ARG A 432 28.73 -9.89 -17.55
N ARG A 433 28.32 -11.04 -16.99
CA ARG A 433 26.99 -11.61 -17.12
C ARG A 433 26.40 -11.87 -15.74
N LEU A 434 25.09 -11.71 -15.63
CA LEU A 434 24.34 -11.99 -14.41
C LEU A 434 23.58 -13.30 -14.53
N TYR A 435 23.66 -14.10 -13.47
CA TYR A 435 22.92 -15.34 -13.31
C TYR A 435 22.18 -15.35 -11.97
N TYR A 436 21.01 -15.96 -11.93
CA TYR A 436 20.29 -16.26 -10.71
C TYR A 436 20.87 -17.52 -10.06
N LYS A 437 21.14 -17.43 -8.76
CA LYS A 437 21.46 -18.62 -7.94
C LYS A 437 20.23 -19.53 -7.84
N LEU A 438 20.48 -20.82 -7.62
CA LEU A 438 19.43 -21.82 -7.41
C LEU A 438 18.48 -21.46 -6.26
N ALA A 439 19.02 -21.02 -5.13
CA ALA A 439 18.24 -20.56 -3.99
C ALA A 439 17.30 -19.40 -4.38
N THR A 440 17.75 -18.48 -5.23
CA THR A 440 16.95 -17.35 -5.71
C THR A 440 15.83 -17.82 -6.64
N LEU A 441 16.13 -18.72 -7.58
CA LEU A 441 15.10 -19.33 -8.44
C LEU A 441 14.00 -19.97 -7.58
N LYS A 442 14.40 -20.72 -6.55
CA LYS A 442 13.51 -21.33 -5.58
C LYS A 442 12.72 -20.30 -4.75
N ALA A 443 13.36 -19.23 -4.27
CA ALA A 443 12.72 -18.17 -3.49
C ALA A 443 11.58 -17.48 -4.27
N PHE A 444 11.73 -17.30 -5.58
CA PHE A 444 10.66 -16.78 -6.45
C PHE A 444 9.65 -17.86 -6.87
N GLY A 445 9.82 -19.12 -6.45
CA GLY A 445 9.00 -20.26 -6.84
C GLY A 445 9.08 -20.61 -8.31
N MET A 446 10.20 -20.25 -8.97
CA MET A 446 10.49 -20.65 -10.33
C MET A 446 10.86 -22.12 -10.38
N MET A 447 10.23 -22.87 -11.29
CA MET A 447 10.41 -24.31 -11.44
C MET A 447 10.74 -24.67 -12.89
N LYS A 448 11.39 -25.83 -13.04
CA LYS A 448 11.71 -26.43 -14.32
C LYS A 448 10.56 -27.32 -14.74
N MET A 449 10.15 -27.22 -16.00
CA MET A 449 9.29 -28.21 -16.65
C MET A 449 10.06 -28.86 -17.78
N VAL A 450 9.91 -30.17 -17.94
CA VAL A 450 10.43 -30.94 -19.08
C VAL A 450 9.25 -31.57 -19.80
N GLU A 451 9.19 -31.36 -21.11
CA GLU A 451 8.23 -32.03 -21.99
C GLU A 451 8.75 -33.37 -22.48
N ASP A 452 7.88 -34.16 -23.09
CA ASP A 452 8.21 -35.50 -23.58
C ASP A 452 9.29 -35.49 -24.66
N ASP A 453 9.46 -34.35 -25.36
CA ASP A 453 10.52 -34.11 -26.34
C ASP A 453 11.87 -33.69 -25.71
N GLY A 454 11.95 -33.61 -24.38
CA GLY A 454 13.14 -33.21 -23.64
C GLY A 454 13.36 -31.70 -23.55
N GLN A 455 12.47 -30.87 -24.10
CA GLN A 455 12.61 -29.41 -24.01
C GLN A 455 12.37 -28.92 -22.58
N GLU A 456 13.23 -28.00 -22.14
CA GLU A 456 13.17 -27.41 -20.80
C GLU A 456 12.46 -26.05 -20.83
N PHE A 457 11.58 -25.83 -19.86
CA PHE A 457 10.80 -24.61 -19.71
C PHE A 457 10.87 -24.05 -18.29
N LEU A 458 10.79 -22.72 -18.20
CA LEU A 458 10.63 -21.98 -16.96
C LEU A 458 9.14 -21.83 -16.64
N VAL A 459 8.75 -22.29 -15.47
CA VAL A 459 7.36 -22.33 -15.02
C VAL A 459 7.18 -21.57 -13.71
N LEU A 460 6.05 -20.86 -13.59
CA LEU A 460 5.68 -20.09 -12.41
C LEU A 460 4.19 -20.27 -12.08
N HIS A 461 3.83 -20.09 -10.81
CA HIS A 461 2.43 -20.00 -10.37
C HIS A 461 1.81 -18.67 -10.82
N LYS A 462 0.79 -18.71 -11.67
CA LYS A 462 0.07 -17.51 -12.12
C LYS A 462 -0.93 -17.05 -11.04
N LEU A 463 -0.78 -15.80 -10.60
CA LEU A 463 -1.69 -15.14 -9.67
C LEU A 463 -2.83 -14.47 -10.45
N TYR A 464 -4.04 -14.95 -10.22
CA TYR A 464 -5.29 -14.41 -10.77
C TYR A 464 -5.95 -13.43 -9.80
N TRP A 465 -6.94 -12.68 -10.30
CA TRP A 465 -7.74 -11.75 -9.49
C TRP A 465 -8.52 -12.46 -8.37
N ILE A 466 -9.44 -13.35 -8.72
CA ILE A 466 -10.41 -13.96 -7.79
C ILE A 466 -10.41 -15.49 -7.91
N VAL A 467 -10.48 -15.99 -9.14
CA VAL A 467 -10.55 -17.43 -9.43
C VAL A 467 -9.16 -18.04 -9.35
N ILE A 468 -9.01 -19.09 -8.55
CA ILE A 468 -7.73 -19.79 -8.40
C ILE A 468 -7.86 -21.16 -9.06
N PRO A 469 -7.47 -21.32 -10.33
CA PRO A 469 -7.64 -22.57 -11.04
C PRO A 469 -6.86 -23.70 -10.36
N ARG A 470 -7.31 -24.95 -10.55
CA ARG A 470 -6.59 -26.13 -10.02
C ARG A 470 -5.22 -26.29 -10.68
N ARG A 471 -5.11 -25.94 -11.96
CA ARG A 471 -3.86 -25.84 -12.72
C ARG A 471 -3.48 -24.37 -12.82
N ASP A 472 -2.54 -23.96 -11.99
CA ASP A 472 -2.07 -22.57 -11.86
C ASP A 472 -0.60 -22.41 -12.29
N LEU A 473 0.03 -23.47 -12.78
CA LEU A 473 1.38 -23.44 -13.31
C LEU A 473 1.37 -23.09 -14.79
N PHE A 474 2.16 -22.08 -15.15
CA PHE A 474 2.27 -21.59 -16.52
C PHE A 474 3.73 -21.50 -16.95
N VAL A 475 3.96 -21.93 -18.19
CA VAL A 475 5.22 -21.75 -18.90
C VAL A 475 5.34 -20.28 -19.28
N ILE A 476 6.47 -19.66 -18.93
CA ILE A 476 6.75 -18.24 -19.22
C ILE A 476 8.01 -18.05 -20.09
N GLY A 477 8.85 -19.07 -20.22
CA GLY A 477 10.02 -19.03 -21.08
C GLY A 477 10.59 -20.41 -21.40
N SER A 478 11.26 -20.54 -22.53
CA SER A 478 12.05 -21.71 -22.90
C SER A 478 13.47 -21.59 -22.37
N VAL A 479 14.02 -22.70 -21.88
CA VAL A 479 15.36 -22.77 -21.30
C VAL A 479 16.29 -23.44 -22.30
N GLN A 480 17.39 -22.75 -22.65
CA GLN A 480 18.43 -23.27 -23.53
C GLN A 480 19.79 -23.13 -22.85
N GLY A 481 20.29 -24.24 -22.30
CA GLY A 481 21.44 -24.25 -21.40
C GLY A 481 21.15 -23.36 -20.18
N LYS A 482 21.99 -22.35 -19.93
CA LYS A 482 21.79 -21.40 -18.83
C LYS A 482 20.86 -20.24 -19.18
N ARG A 483 20.41 -20.09 -20.43
CA ARG A 483 19.63 -18.91 -20.87
C ARG A 483 18.14 -19.20 -20.87
N VAL A 484 17.35 -18.17 -20.61
CA VAL A 484 15.88 -18.21 -20.71
C VAL A 484 15.42 -17.24 -21.79
N ARG A 485 14.53 -17.70 -22.67
CA ARG A 485 13.88 -16.87 -23.69
C ARG A 485 12.38 -16.80 -23.40
N PRO A 486 11.75 -15.61 -23.47
CA PRO A 486 10.29 -15.51 -23.39
C PRO A 486 9.62 -16.36 -24.46
N CYS A 487 8.48 -16.97 -24.13
CA CYS A 487 7.66 -17.72 -25.07
C CYS A 487 6.16 -17.51 -24.76
N PRO A 488 5.25 -17.84 -25.69
CA PRO A 488 3.81 -17.69 -25.46
C PRO A 488 3.37 -18.42 -24.19
N GLU A 489 2.59 -17.74 -23.35
CA GLU A 489 2.11 -18.32 -22.09
C GLU A 489 1.19 -19.51 -22.36
N ARG A 490 1.48 -20.64 -21.73
CA ARG A 490 0.64 -21.84 -21.80
C ARG A 490 0.64 -22.60 -20.49
N LEU A 491 -0.39 -23.42 -20.32
CA LEU A 491 -0.51 -24.30 -19.15
C LEU A 491 0.65 -25.30 -19.11
N CYS A 492 1.13 -25.57 -17.89
CA CYS A 492 2.10 -26.62 -17.65
C CYS A 492 1.49 -28.01 -17.89
N THR A 493 2.06 -28.75 -18.85
CA THR A 493 1.64 -30.10 -19.26
C THR A 493 2.66 -31.18 -18.91
N GLY A 494 3.93 -30.82 -18.73
CA GLY A 494 5.04 -31.74 -18.52
C GLY A 494 5.39 -32.01 -17.06
N MET A 495 6.47 -32.77 -16.85
CA MET A 495 6.98 -33.07 -15.50
C MET A 495 7.66 -31.84 -14.91
N VAL A 496 7.33 -31.51 -13.65
CA VAL A 496 7.84 -30.33 -12.95
C VAL A 496 8.84 -30.74 -11.87
N SER A 497 10.02 -30.11 -11.89
CA SER A 497 11.08 -30.30 -10.92
C SER A 497 11.74 -28.97 -10.52
N SER A 498 12.64 -29.01 -9.53
CA SER A 498 13.56 -27.90 -9.27
C SER A 498 14.59 -27.74 -10.40
N PHE A 499 15.16 -26.54 -10.52
CA PHE A 499 16.36 -26.34 -11.33
C PHE A 499 17.59 -26.87 -10.59
N THR A 500 18.49 -27.52 -11.33
CA THR A 500 19.80 -27.97 -10.85
C THR A 500 20.94 -27.08 -11.35
N GLN A 501 20.65 -26.14 -12.25
CA GLN A 501 21.61 -25.20 -12.82
C GLN A 501 21.18 -23.74 -12.64
N ILE A 502 22.16 -22.84 -12.57
CA ILE A 502 21.93 -21.39 -12.56
C ILE A 502 21.39 -20.92 -13.92
N LEU A 503 20.52 -19.91 -13.90
CA LEU A 503 19.91 -19.35 -15.12
C LEU A 503 20.23 -17.86 -15.25
N GLY A 504 20.53 -17.39 -16.45
CA GLY A 504 20.84 -15.99 -16.74
C GLY A 504 21.68 -15.79 -17.99
N GLY A 505 22.38 -14.68 -18.05
CA GLY A 505 23.17 -14.24 -19.20
C GLY A 505 22.49 -13.14 -20.02
N VAL A 506 23.08 -12.87 -21.18
CA VAL A 506 22.72 -11.73 -22.06
C VAL A 506 21.30 -11.91 -22.64
N VAL A 507 20.59 -10.78 -22.77
CA VAL A 507 19.29 -10.69 -23.43
C VAL A 507 19.52 -10.65 -24.96
N GLY A 508 19.08 -11.68 -25.68
CA GLY A 508 19.24 -11.81 -27.14
C GLY A 508 20.46 -12.63 -27.59
N GLU A 509 20.48 -13.06 -28.85
CA GLU A 509 21.58 -13.84 -29.42
C GLU A 509 22.81 -12.99 -29.76
N PRO A 510 24.03 -13.53 -29.61
CA PRO A 510 25.21 -12.97 -30.24
C PRO A 510 25.16 -13.30 -31.74
N GLY A 511 24.56 -12.43 -32.56
CA GLY A 511 24.57 -12.65 -34.01
C GLY A 511 23.82 -11.68 -34.92
N SER A 512 22.73 -11.01 -34.49
CA SER A 512 21.96 -10.17 -35.43
C SER A 512 22.22 -8.67 -35.24
N VAL A 513 23.16 -8.13 -36.02
CA VAL A 513 23.21 -6.70 -36.32
C VAL A 513 22.06 -6.38 -37.27
N ARG A 514 20.85 -6.16 -36.73
CA ARG A 514 19.79 -5.43 -37.44
C ARG A 514 19.23 -4.39 -36.49
N ARG A 515 19.24 -3.12 -36.95
CA ARG A 515 18.66 -1.96 -36.28
C ARG A 515 17.35 -2.34 -35.59
N LEU A 516 17.37 -2.26 -34.27
CA LEU A 516 16.22 -2.50 -33.40
C LEU A 516 15.09 -1.53 -33.76
N ARG A 517 14.05 -2.03 -34.42
CA ARG A 517 12.70 -1.46 -34.29
C ARG A 517 12.25 -1.63 -32.83
N PRO A 518 11.36 -0.76 -32.32
CA PRO A 518 10.82 -0.90 -30.97
C PRO A 518 10.24 -2.31 -30.82
N PHE A 519 10.73 -3.03 -29.81
CA PHE A 519 10.41 -4.44 -29.54
C PHE A 519 8.89 -4.69 -29.54
N GLU A 520 8.42 -5.53 -30.48
CA GLU A 520 7.12 -6.18 -30.42
C GLU A 520 7.11 -7.21 -29.25
N ASN A 521 6.05 -7.13 -28.43
CA ASN A 521 5.62 -8.03 -27.34
C ASN A 521 6.68 -8.85 -26.57
N ARG A 522 7.05 -8.37 -25.36
CA ARG A 522 7.73 -9.20 -24.33
C ARG A 522 6.78 -9.86 -23.31
N VAL A 523 5.49 -9.60 -23.45
CA VAL A 523 4.39 -10.38 -22.85
C VAL A 523 3.44 -10.65 -24.00
N ASP A 524 3.48 -11.85 -24.59
CA ASP A 524 2.43 -12.22 -25.54
C ASP A 524 1.12 -12.29 -24.77
N SER A 525 0.24 -11.35 -25.08
CA SER A 525 -1.12 -11.36 -24.58
C SER A 525 -1.81 -12.58 -25.16
N ALA A 526 -2.17 -13.54 -24.30
CA ALA A 526 -3.12 -14.57 -24.69
C ALA A 526 -4.41 -13.90 -25.20
N PRO A 527 -5.11 -14.46 -26.21
CA PRO A 527 -6.43 -13.98 -26.58
C PRO A 527 -7.35 -14.04 -25.36
N ALA A 528 -8.21 -13.03 -25.24
CA ALA A 528 -9.26 -13.01 -24.23
C ALA A 528 -10.04 -14.34 -24.29
N THR A 529 -10.32 -14.91 -23.11
CA THR A 529 -11.14 -16.11 -22.89
C THR A 529 -10.59 -17.44 -23.44
N ILE A 530 -9.81 -18.15 -22.62
CA ILE A 530 -9.90 -19.61 -22.59
C ILE A 530 -11.17 -19.94 -21.78
N LYS A 531 -12.27 -20.25 -22.47
CA LYS A 531 -13.40 -20.95 -21.85
C LYS A 531 -12.87 -22.30 -21.38
N VAL A 532 -12.79 -22.48 -20.07
CA VAL A 532 -12.52 -23.80 -19.47
C VAL A 532 -13.80 -24.61 -19.65
N GLU A 533 -13.86 -25.37 -20.73
CA GLU A 533 -14.93 -26.32 -20.99
C GLU A 533 -14.83 -27.46 -19.96
N SER A 534 -15.89 -27.62 -19.18
CA SER A 534 -16.03 -28.69 -18.21
C SER A 534 -16.25 -30.01 -18.96
N LEU A 535 -15.19 -30.77 -19.22
CA LEU A 535 -15.31 -32.17 -19.65
C LEU A 535 -15.95 -33.00 -18.53
N ARG A 536 -17.26 -33.26 -18.65
CA ARG A 536 -17.92 -34.40 -18.00
C ARG A 536 -17.93 -35.57 -18.99
N SER A 537 -17.33 -36.67 -18.53
CA SER A 537 -17.36 -38.07 -19.01
C SER A 537 -17.97 -38.38 -20.38
N ALA A 538 -17.13 -38.96 -21.24
CA ALA A 538 -17.53 -39.78 -22.38
C ALA A 538 -17.87 -41.22 -21.96
N VAL A 539 -18.92 -41.80 -22.57
CA VAL A 539 -19.17 -43.25 -22.81
C VAL A 539 -20.04 -43.37 -24.10
N PRO A 540 -19.91 -44.42 -24.95
CA PRO A 540 -19.86 -44.26 -26.41
C PRO A 540 -21.02 -44.84 -27.26
N VAL A 541 -21.08 -44.34 -28.53
CA VAL A 541 -21.40 -44.96 -29.85
C VAL A 541 -22.72 -45.74 -30.07
N GLY A 542 -23.46 -45.31 -31.11
CA GLY A 542 -24.42 -46.11 -31.90
C GLY A 542 -25.14 -45.27 -32.99
N CYS A 543 -24.96 -45.62 -34.27
CA CYS A 543 -25.39 -44.91 -35.49
C CYS A 543 -26.90 -45.10 -35.88
N PRO A 544 -27.43 -44.36 -36.90
CA PRO A 544 -28.84 -43.90 -37.02
C PRO A 544 -29.66 -44.72 -38.07
N PRO A 545 -30.94 -44.41 -38.45
CA PRO A 545 -31.30 -43.22 -39.26
C PRO A 545 -32.76 -42.65 -39.13
N ALA A 546 -32.96 -41.52 -39.83
CA ALA A 546 -34.13 -41.12 -40.64
C ALA A 546 -35.30 -40.24 -40.08
N GLN A 547 -35.47 -39.13 -40.82
CA GLN A 547 -36.71 -38.45 -41.25
C GLN A 547 -37.36 -37.35 -40.38
N SER A 548 -37.31 -36.14 -40.94
CA SER A 548 -38.21 -34.99 -40.74
C SER A 548 -39.65 -35.30 -41.23
N PRO A 549 -40.69 -34.58 -40.78
CA PRO A 549 -41.01 -33.32 -41.47
C PRO A 549 -41.47 -32.15 -40.57
N GLN A 550 -41.42 -30.98 -41.20
CA GLN A 550 -41.91 -29.66 -40.79
C GLN A 550 -43.38 -29.65 -40.34
N VAL A 551 -43.74 -28.75 -39.43
CA VAL A 551 -44.94 -27.89 -39.53
C VAL A 551 -44.65 -26.50 -38.94
N ASN A 552 -44.89 -25.46 -39.73
CA ASN A 552 -44.98 -24.05 -39.36
C ASN A 552 -46.31 -23.74 -38.65
N SER A 553 -46.31 -22.83 -37.68
CA SER A 553 -47.42 -21.89 -37.51
C SER A 553 -46.97 -20.62 -36.77
N GLN A 554 -47.15 -19.50 -37.46
CA GLN A 554 -46.97 -18.12 -37.02
C GLN A 554 -48.06 -17.64 -36.04
N LEU A 555 -47.87 -16.39 -35.57
CA LEU A 555 -48.82 -15.43 -34.96
C LEU A 555 -49.06 -15.65 -33.46
N SER A 556 -49.05 -14.63 -32.59
CA SER A 556 -49.21 -13.18 -32.76
C SER A 556 -48.79 -12.43 -31.47
N LYS A 557 -48.21 -11.22 -31.61
CA LYS A 557 -48.21 -10.15 -30.58
C LYS A 557 -49.51 -9.34 -30.66
N PRO A 558 -49.91 -8.63 -29.59
CA PRO A 558 -49.83 -7.16 -29.58
C PRO A 558 -49.29 -6.59 -28.22
N THR A 559 -48.42 -5.55 -28.20
CA THR A 559 -48.68 -4.07 -28.14
C THR A 559 -48.95 -3.58 -26.69
N VAL A 560 -47.98 -3.00 -25.97
CA VAL A 560 -47.67 -1.54 -25.78
C VAL A 560 -48.84 -0.69 -25.27
N LEU A 561 -48.70 -0.10 -24.05
CA LEU A 561 -48.97 1.31 -23.69
C LEU A 561 -48.59 1.60 -22.22
N GLU A 562 -47.75 2.62 -21.96
CA GLU A 562 -48.02 3.84 -21.14
C GLU A 562 -48.02 3.63 -19.59
N SER A 563 -47.07 4.13 -18.79
CA SER A 563 -46.62 5.49 -18.44
C SER A 563 -47.33 6.11 -17.21
N PHE A 564 -46.54 6.35 -16.15
CA PHE A 564 -46.65 7.35 -15.06
C PHE A 564 -47.77 7.22 -14.02
N PRO A 565 -47.63 7.85 -12.81
CA PRO A 565 -46.70 8.89 -12.35
C PRO A 565 -45.45 8.41 -11.58
#